data_AF-A0A3D4IF88-F1
#
_entry.id   AF-A0A3D4IF88-F1
#
_cell.length_a   1.000
_cell.length_b   1.000
_cell.length_c   1.000
_cell.angle_alpha   90.00
_cell.angle_beta   90.00
_cell.angle_gamma   90.00
#
_symmetry.space_group_name_H-M   'P 1'
#
loop_
_entity.id
_entity.type
_entity.pdbx_description
1 polymer ?
#
loop_
_entity_poly.entity_id
_entity_poly.type
_entity_poly.pdbx_seq_one_letter_code
_entity_poly.pdbx_strand_id
1 'polypeptide(L)'
;NGQAGSIYKQTPPLVNAMNPMGEWQTYDIIYTAPTFRANGSMLTPPYVTVIHNGVVVQNHTEIQGTTEYIGPPLIKAHGEAPLRLQDHGNPISFRNIWIRPL
;
A
#
# COMPACT_ATOMS: atom_id res chain seq x y z
N ASN A 1 0.45 13.61 -0.09
CA ASN A 1 1.38 13.40 -1.23
C ASN A 1 1.05 12.05 -1.87
N GLY A 2 1.59 11.73 -3.04
CA GLY A 2 1.28 10.47 -3.75
C GLY A 2 2.50 9.90 -4.49
N GLN A 3 3.70 10.18 -3.98
CA GLN A 3 4.95 9.72 -4.58
C GLN A 3 5.18 8.22 -4.32
N ALA A 4 6.15 7.63 -5.00
CA ALA A 4 6.50 6.21 -4.85
C ALA A 4 6.71 5.82 -3.37
N GLY A 5 6.15 4.67 -2.96
CA GLY A 5 6.22 4.19 -1.58
C GLY A 5 5.25 4.85 -0.59
N SER A 6 4.43 5.81 -1.01
CA SER A 6 3.38 6.37 -0.16
C SER A 6 2.21 5.40 0.04
N ILE A 7 1.54 5.50 1.19
CA ILE A 7 0.12 5.16 1.27
C ILE A 7 -0.61 6.34 0.65
N TYR A 8 -1.11 6.16 -0.57
CA TYR A 8 -1.53 7.26 -1.44
C TYR A 8 -2.45 8.26 -0.75
N LYS A 9 -2.01 9.53 -0.71
CA LYS A 9 -2.68 10.67 -0.06
C LYS A 9 -2.93 10.55 1.45
N GLN A 10 -2.42 9.52 2.12
CA GLN A 10 -2.48 9.37 3.58
C GLN A 10 -1.11 9.64 4.22
N THR A 11 -0.08 8.88 3.85
CA THR A 11 1.23 8.93 4.51
C THR A 11 2.37 8.97 3.48
N PRO A 12 3.28 9.98 3.53
CA PRO A 12 4.51 9.97 2.72
C PRO A 12 5.36 8.73 2.96
N PRO A 13 6.20 8.31 2.00
CA PRO A 13 7.30 7.43 2.34
C PRO A 13 8.28 8.17 3.28
N LEU A 14 8.94 7.43 4.16
CA LEU A 14 9.98 7.97 5.06
C LEU A 14 11.14 8.63 4.29
N VAL A 15 11.46 8.08 3.11
CA VAL A 15 12.51 8.57 2.22
C VAL A 15 12.17 8.21 0.78
N ASN A 16 12.67 9.00 -0.18
CA ASN A 16 12.64 8.61 -1.59
C ASN A 16 13.78 7.62 -1.89
N ALA A 17 13.43 6.38 -2.20
CA ALA A 17 14.36 5.30 -2.49
C ALA A 17 14.35 4.86 -3.97
N MET A 18 13.93 5.73 -4.89
CA MET A 18 13.89 5.42 -6.32
C MET A 18 15.29 5.20 -6.90
N ASN A 19 15.46 4.09 -7.62
CA ASN A 19 16.57 3.95 -8.58
C ASN A 19 16.32 4.83 -9.83
N PRO A 20 17.34 5.10 -10.65
CA PRO A 20 17.20 5.80 -11.92
C PRO A 20 16.09 5.26 -12.83
N MET A 21 15.59 6.11 -13.73
CA MET A 21 14.58 5.72 -14.71
C MET A 21 15.12 4.60 -15.61
N GLY A 22 14.30 3.58 -15.87
CA GLY A 22 14.66 2.41 -16.66
C GLY A 22 15.26 1.26 -15.84
N GLU A 23 15.66 1.51 -14.60
CA GLU A 23 16.08 0.46 -13.68
C GLU A 23 14.88 -0.17 -12.96
N TRP A 24 15.06 -1.42 -12.55
CA TRP A 24 14.05 -2.14 -11.79
C TRP A 24 13.93 -1.59 -10.38
N GLN A 25 12.70 -1.36 -9.96
CA GLN A 25 12.33 -1.06 -8.58
C GLN A 25 11.82 -2.35 -7.94
N THR A 26 12.18 -2.57 -6.68
CA THR A 26 11.78 -3.77 -5.92
C THR A 26 10.96 -3.36 -4.71
N TYR A 27 9.89 -4.11 -4.44
CA TYR A 27 9.02 -3.90 -3.30
C TYR A 27 8.90 -5.21 -2.51
N ASP A 28 9.23 -5.16 -1.23
CA ASP A 28 8.80 -6.15 -0.26
C ASP A 28 7.74 -5.50 0.63
N ILE A 29 6.56 -6.13 0.67
CA ILE A 29 5.39 -5.58 1.37
C ILE A 29 4.91 -6.60 2.39
N ILE A 30 4.80 -6.17 3.64
CA ILE A 30 4.23 -6.94 4.74
C ILE A 30 2.94 -6.25 5.13
N TYR A 31 1.83 -6.98 5.06
CA TYR A 31 0.49 -6.45 5.29
C TYR A 31 -0.21 -7.20 6.42
N THR A 32 -0.84 -6.44 7.32
CA THR A 32 -1.78 -6.96 8.32
C THR A 32 -3.17 -6.44 7.98
N ALA A 33 -4.12 -7.35 7.78
CA ALA A 33 -5.49 -7.02 7.41
C ALA A 33 -6.26 -6.36 8.58
N PRO A 34 -7.20 -5.44 8.29
CA PRO A 34 -8.11 -4.93 9.31
C PRO A 34 -9.09 -6.03 9.74
N THR A 35 -9.68 -5.85 10.92
CA THR A 35 -10.87 -6.59 11.33
C THR A 35 -12.04 -5.64 11.52
N PHE A 36 -13.26 -6.16 11.36
CA PHE A 36 -14.48 -5.38 11.49
C PHE A 36 -15.43 -6.03 12.50
N ARG A 37 -16.17 -5.20 13.23
CA ARG A 37 -17.29 -5.64 14.07
C ARG A 37 -18.48 -6.03 13.19
N ALA A 38 -19.45 -6.73 13.78
CA ALA A 38 -20.71 -7.09 13.10
C ALA A 38 -21.50 -5.87 12.57
N ASN A 39 -21.36 -4.70 13.20
CA ASN A 39 -21.99 -3.46 12.73
C ASN A 39 -21.19 -2.75 11.60
N GLY A 40 -20.13 -3.36 11.08
CA GLY A 40 -19.29 -2.82 10.01
C GLY A 40 -18.25 -1.79 10.45
N SER A 41 -18.21 -1.41 11.74
CA SER A 41 -17.15 -0.52 12.24
C SER A 41 -15.80 -1.26 12.33
N MET A 42 -14.71 -0.56 12.01
CA MET A 42 -13.36 -1.10 12.13
C MET A 42 -13.06 -1.45 13.60
N LEU A 43 -12.60 -2.67 13.82
CA LEU A 43 -12.20 -3.19 15.12
C LEU A 43 -10.68 -3.08 15.31
N THR A 44 -9.90 -3.55 14.34
CA THR A 44 -8.45 -3.33 14.27
C THR A 44 -8.09 -2.71 12.92
N PRO A 45 -7.20 -1.70 12.89
CA PRO A 45 -6.80 -1.08 11.64
C PRO A 45 -5.84 -1.98 10.83
N PRO A 46 -5.73 -1.77 9.51
CA PRO A 46 -4.69 -2.38 8.71
C PRO A 46 -3.33 -1.73 8.98
N TYR A 47 -2.27 -2.52 8.89
CA TYR A 47 -0.90 -2.03 8.91
C TYR A 47 -0.11 -2.51 7.70
N VAL A 48 0.82 -1.68 7.24
CA VAL A 48 1.74 -2.02 6.17
C VAL A 48 3.17 -1.61 6.48
N THR A 49 4.10 -2.53 6.25
CA THR A 49 5.52 -2.22 6.10
C THR A 49 5.87 -2.36 4.62
N VAL A 50 6.54 -1.34 4.08
CA VAL A 50 7.00 -1.31 2.69
C VAL A 50 8.49 -1.07 2.68
N ILE A 51 9.21 -1.98 2.03
CA ILE A 51 10.64 -1.87 1.76
C ILE A 51 10.76 -1.66 0.25
N HIS A 52 11.32 -0.53 -0.15
CA HIS A 52 11.52 -0.15 -1.55
C HIS A 52 13.03 -0.13 -1.82
N ASN A 53 13.51 -1.01 -2.71
CA ASN A 53 14.94 -1.19 -3.00
C ASN A 53 15.80 -1.43 -1.75
N GLY A 54 15.32 -2.28 -0.84
CA GLY A 54 16.01 -2.59 0.42
C GLY A 54 15.91 -1.50 1.50
N VAL A 55 15.25 -0.37 1.22
CA VAL A 55 15.08 0.74 2.16
C VAL A 55 13.66 0.75 2.72
N VAL A 56 13.51 0.80 4.04
CA VAL A 56 12.19 0.92 4.68
C VAL A 56 11.61 2.30 4.37
N VAL A 57 10.48 2.31 3.66
CA VAL A 57 9.75 3.54 3.28
C VAL A 57 8.40 3.66 3.97
N GLN A 58 7.83 2.56 4.48
CA GLN A 58 6.73 2.54 5.45
C GLN A 58 7.11 1.57 6.55
N ASN A 59 7.01 1.99 7.82
CA ASN A 59 7.41 1.16 8.95
C ASN A 59 6.20 0.92 9.86
N HIS A 60 5.56 -0.23 9.71
CA HIS A 60 4.33 -0.59 10.41
C HIS A 60 3.30 0.55 10.39
N THR A 61 3.08 1.11 9.20
CA THR A 61 2.25 2.30 9.01
C THR A 61 0.78 1.90 8.97
N GLU A 62 -0.05 2.57 9.75
CA GLU A 62 -1.49 2.41 9.74
C GLU A 62 -2.11 2.92 8.42
N ILE A 63 -3.04 2.15 7.84
CA ILE A 63 -3.86 2.61 6.72
C ILE A 63 -5.18 3.15 7.27
N GLN A 64 -5.47 4.43 7.00
CA GLN A 64 -6.58 5.18 7.61
C GLN A 64 -7.96 4.87 7.00
N GLY A 65 -8.01 4.00 5.99
CA GLY A 65 -9.19 3.68 5.19
C GLY A 65 -8.82 3.57 3.71
N THR A 66 -9.81 3.70 2.83
CA THR A 66 -9.58 3.74 1.37
C THR A 66 -8.63 4.87 0.97
N THR A 67 -7.81 4.64 -0.06
CA THR A 67 -6.95 5.67 -0.65
C THR A 67 -7.73 6.46 -1.70
N GLU A 68 -8.25 7.63 -1.33
CA GLU A 68 -9.10 8.45 -2.19
C GLU A 68 -8.29 9.49 -2.99
N TYR A 69 -8.66 9.73 -4.26
CA TYR A 69 -8.13 10.88 -5.01
C TYR A 69 -8.72 12.20 -4.48
N ILE A 70 -10.01 12.22 -4.14
CA ILE A 70 -10.72 13.41 -3.64
C ILE A 70 -11.45 13.02 -2.36
N GLY A 71 -11.26 13.82 -1.31
CA GLY A 71 -11.89 13.61 -0.01
C GLY A 71 -11.03 12.82 0.98
N PRO A 72 -11.54 12.60 2.20
CA PRO A 72 -10.85 11.85 3.24
C PRO A 72 -10.96 10.33 3.01
N PRO A 73 -10.10 9.52 3.64
CA PRO A 73 -10.24 8.07 3.66
C PRO A 73 -11.63 7.62 4.15
N LEU A 74 -12.15 6.54 3.57
CA LEU A 74 -13.43 5.96 3.96
C LEU A 74 -13.23 4.58 4.60
N ILE A 75 -13.98 4.31 5.66
CA ILE A 75 -14.04 2.98 6.27
C ILE A 75 -15.15 2.19 5.58
N LYS A 76 -14.77 1.13 4.86
CA LYS A 76 -15.69 0.19 4.22
C LYS A 76 -15.34 -1.21 4.70
N ALA A 77 -16.26 -1.86 5.40
CA ALA A 77 -16.05 -3.24 5.84
C ALA A 77 -15.85 -4.16 4.63
N HIS A 78 -14.84 -5.03 4.71
CA HIS A 78 -14.51 -6.00 3.68
C HIS A 78 -13.89 -7.26 4.29
N GLY A 79 -13.88 -8.35 3.51
CA GLY A 79 -13.14 -9.57 3.82
C GLY A 79 -11.82 -9.65 3.07
N GLU A 80 -11.37 -10.87 2.79
CA GLU A 80 -10.24 -11.11 1.89
C GLU A 80 -10.51 -10.53 0.50
N ALA A 81 -9.48 -9.92 -0.10
CA ALA A 81 -9.57 -9.25 -1.38
C ALA A 81 -8.29 -9.52 -2.19
N PRO A 82 -8.39 -9.52 -3.54
CA PRO A 82 -7.23 -9.76 -4.39
C PRO A 82 -6.24 -8.58 -4.36
N LEU A 83 -4.98 -8.87 -4.67
CA LEU A 83 -4.00 -7.85 -5.07
C LEU A 83 -4.42 -7.26 -6.43
N ARG A 84 -4.40 -5.93 -6.55
CA ARG A 84 -4.68 -5.23 -7.81
C ARG A 84 -3.47 -4.40 -8.23
N LEU A 85 -3.15 -4.44 -9.52
CA LEU A 85 -2.20 -3.53 -10.16
C LEU A 85 -2.99 -2.47 -10.93
N GLN A 86 -2.65 -1.20 -10.72
CA GLN A 86 -3.36 -0.08 -11.33
C GLN A 86 -2.80 0.23 -12.73
N ASP A 87 -3.69 0.34 -13.71
CA ASP A 87 -3.41 1.05 -14.97
C ASP A 87 -3.81 2.52 -14.79
N HIS A 88 -2.85 3.41 -14.96
CA HIS A 88 -3.03 4.86 -14.85
C HIS A 88 -2.65 5.59 -16.15
N GLY A 89 -2.69 4.89 -17.29
CA GLY A 89 -2.39 5.44 -18.61
C GLY A 89 -0.89 5.64 -18.88
N ASN A 90 -0.02 5.16 -18.00
CA ASN A 90 1.43 5.21 -18.15
C ASN A 90 1.97 3.78 -18.32
N PRO A 91 2.71 3.49 -19.41
CA PRO A 91 3.24 2.14 -19.62
C PRO A 91 4.34 1.85 -18.60
N ILE A 92 4.15 0.77 -17.85
CA ILE A 92 5.13 0.20 -16.93
C ILE A 92 5.16 -1.32 -17.12
N SER A 93 6.26 -1.96 -16.75
CA SER A 93 6.42 -3.42 -16.82
C SER A 93 6.63 -4.01 -15.43
N PHE A 94 6.06 -5.19 -15.20
CA PHE A 94 6.18 -5.92 -13.94
C PHE A 94 6.89 -7.26 -14.16
N ARG A 95 7.59 -7.74 -13.14
CA ARG A 95 8.16 -9.09 -13.10
C ARG A 95 8.25 -9.58 -11.65
N ASN A 96 8.43 -10.89 -11.47
CA ASN A 96 8.73 -11.50 -10.17
C ASN A 96 7.71 -11.15 -9.07
N ILE A 97 6.42 -11.27 -9.38
CA ILE A 97 5.34 -11.08 -8.41
C ILE A 97 4.98 -12.44 -7.82
N TRP A 98 5.06 -12.56 -6.50
CA TRP A 98 4.62 -13.71 -5.74
C TRP A 98 4.00 -13.24 -4.43
N ILE A 99 3.19 -14.10 -3.81
CA ILE A 99 2.50 -13.82 -2.55
C ILE A 99 2.53 -15.06 -1.67
N ARG A 100 2.61 -14.85 -0.35
CA ARG A 100 2.52 -15.90 0.66
C ARG A 100 1.67 -15.37 1.84
N PRO A 101 0.67 -16.12 2.32
CA PRO A 101 -0.06 -15.78 3.54
C PRO A 101 0.85 -15.70 4.78
N LEU A 102 0.42 -14.94 5.79
CA LEU A 102 1.08 -14.83 7.11
C LEU A 102 0.24 -15.49 8.19
#